data_AF-A0A261KNM6-F1
#
_entry.id   AF-A0A261KNM6-F1
#
_cell.length_a   1.000
_cell.length_b   1.000
_cell.length_c   1.000
_cell.angle_alpha   90.00
_cell.angle_beta   90.00
_cell.angle_gamma   90.00
#
_symmetry.space_group_name_H-M   'P 1'
#
loop_
_entity.id
_entity.type
_entity.pdbx_description
1 polymer ?
#
loop_
_entity_poly.entity_id
_entity_poly.type
_entity_poly.pdbx_seq_one_letter_code
_entity_poly.pdbx_strand_id
1 'polypeptide(L)' 'MTGGVENCQQNCQYFGVCGGGAGSNKYWENGTFNSTETTACKYRIKVITDLVLDELENSLGIAG' A
#
# COMPACT_ATOMS: atom_id res chain seq x y z
N MET A 1 -14.32 -5.89 6.61
CA MET A 1 -13.29 -5.21 5.77
C MET A 1 -13.26 -3.71 6.01
N THR A 2 -14.41 -3.05 6.15
CA THR A 2 -14.53 -1.58 6.21
C THR A 2 -13.54 -0.92 7.18
N GLY A 3 -13.46 -1.37 8.45
CA GLY A 3 -12.52 -0.79 9.42
C GLY A 3 -11.03 -0.91 9.06
N GLY A 4 -10.62 -2.00 8.41
CA GLY A 4 -9.23 -2.16 7.94
C GLY A 4 -8.91 -1.24 6.77
N VAL A 5 -9.88 -1.00 5.88
CA VAL A 5 -9.76 -0.06 4.75
C VAL A 5 -9.75 1.38 5.23
N GLU A 6 -10.65 1.76 6.14
CA GLU A 6 -10.68 3.09 6.76
C GLU A 6 -9.37 3.41 7.47
N ASN A 7 -8.80 2.45 8.19
CA ASN A 7 -7.51 2.62 8.85
C ASN A 7 -6.37 2.79 7.82
N CYS A 8 -6.40 2.05 6.70
CA CYS A 8 -5.48 2.29 5.59
C CYS A 8 -5.67 3.69 4.98
N GLN A 9 -6.91 4.16 4.81
CA GLN A 9 -7.20 5.48 4.24
C GLN A 9 -6.65 6.62 5.12
N GLN A 10 -6.68 6.45 6.44
CA GLN A 10 -6.22 7.47 7.38
C GLN A 10 -4.69 7.46 7.58
N ASN A 11 -4.05 6.29 7.48
CA ASN A 11 -2.67 6.12 7.98
C ASN A 11 -1.66 5.59 6.93
N CYS A 12 -2.10 5.16 5.74
CA CYS A 12 -1.21 4.60 4.73
C CYS A 12 -0.94 5.58 3.59
N GLN A 13 0.31 6.00 3.43
CA GLN A 13 0.74 6.87 2.32
C GLN A 13 0.46 6.28 0.92
N TYR A 14 0.39 4.95 0.83
CA TYR A 14 0.14 4.22 -0.43
C TYR A 14 -1.36 3.94 -0.69
N PHE A 15 -2.26 4.51 0.11
CA PHE A 15 -3.71 4.26 -0.05
C PHE A 15 -4.19 4.68 -1.44
N GLY A 16 -3.69 5.79 -1.98
CA GLY A 16 -4.05 6.27 -3.33
C GLY A 16 -3.71 5.28 -4.45
N VAL A 17 -2.77 4.36 -4.21
CA VAL A 17 -2.35 3.35 -5.20
C VAL A 17 -3.20 2.08 -5.12
N CYS A 18 -3.53 1.62 -3.91
CA CYS A 18 -4.11 0.28 -3.70
C CYS A 18 -5.51 0.26 -3.06
N GLY A 19 -6.03 1.40 -2.61
CA GLY A 19 -7.35 1.50 -1.98
C GLY A 19 -7.53 0.69 -0.69
N GLY A 20 -6.44 0.31 -0.01
CA GLY A 20 -6.48 -0.52 1.20
C GLY A 20 -6.13 -1.99 0.99
N GLY A 21 -5.86 -2.42 -0.26
CA GLY A 21 -5.35 -3.75 -0.58
C GLY A 21 -6.37 -4.88 -0.42
N ALA A 22 -5.93 -6.12 -0.67
CA ALA A 22 -6.81 -7.29 -0.67
C ALA A 22 -7.12 -7.80 0.75
N GLY A 23 -8.40 -7.99 1.03
CA GLY A 23 -8.88 -8.58 2.29
C GLY A 23 -8.40 -10.00 2.57
N SER A 24 -8.25 -10.79 1.51
CA SER A 24 -7.73 -12.16 1.61
C SER A 24 -6.34 -12.20 2.23
N ASN A 25 -5.45 -11.29 1.82
CA ASN A 25 -4.10 -11.18 2.37
C ASN A 25 -4.14 -10.74 3.83
N LYS A 26 -4.98 -9.76 4.17
CA LYS A 26 -5.16 -9.31 5.57
C LYS A 26 -5.60 -10.44 6.48
N TYR A 27 -6.59 -11.22 6.06
CA TYR A 27 -7.09 -12.34 6.86
C TYR A 27 -6.09 -13.49 6.94
N TRP A 28 -5.46 -13.86 5.82
CA TRP A 28 -4.49 -14.95 5.79
C TRP A 28 -3.23 -14.64 6.61
N GLU A 29 -2.72 -13.41 6.51
CA GLU A 29 -1.45 -13.03 7.15
C GLU A 29 -1.65 -12.57 8.61
N ASN A 30 -2.75 -11.84 8.91
CA ASN A 30 -2.94 -11.19 10.20
C ASN A 30 -4.11 -11.79 11.01
N GLY A 31 -4.82 -12.79 10.48
CA GLY A 31 -5.97 -13.43 11.14
C GLY A 31 -7.23 -12.55 11.24
N THR A 32 -7.23 -11.36 10.65
CA THR A 32 -8.36 -10.41 10.72
C THR A 32 -8.45 -9.50 9.50
N PHE A 33 -9.68 -9.20 9.10
CA PHE A 33 -9.97 -8.19 8.09
C PHE A 33 -9.77 -6.75 8.61
N ASN A 34 -9.70 -6.57 9.93
CA ASN A 34 -9.50 -5.26 10.57
C ASN A 34 -8.01 -5.01 10.83
N SER A 35 -7.20 -5.13 9.78
CA SER A 35 -5.76 -4.90 9.82
C SER A 35 -5.32 -4.07 8.61
N THR A 36 -4.13 -3.48 8.69
CA THR A 36 -3.58 -2.61 7.66
C THR A 36 -2.53 -3.34 6.83
N GLU A 37 -1.27 -3.23 7.20
CA GLU A 37 -0.14 -3.73 6.42
C GLU A 37 -0.13 -5.26 6.34
N THR A 38 0.23 -5.76 5.15
CA THR A 38 0.56 -7.15 4.92
C THR A 38 1.84 -7.24 4.08
N THR A 39 2.45 -8.41 4.02
CA THR A 39 3.61 -8.71 3.18
C THR A 39 3.33 -8.45 1.70
N ALA A 40 2.11 -8.77 1.25
CA ALA A 40 1.66 -8.44 -0.10
C ALA A 40 1.62 -6.92 -0.33
N CYS A 41 1.15 -6.12 0.64
CA CYS A 41 1.21 -4.66 0.55
C CYS A 41 2.65 -4.17 0.41
N LYS A 42 3.57 -4.67 1.23
CA LYS A 42 4.98 -4.26 1.21
C LYS A 42 5.63 -4.51 -0.15
N TYR A 43 5.57 -5.74 -0.65
CA TYR A 43 6.33 -6.12 -1.84
C TYR A 43 5.65 -5.78 -3.17
N ARG A 44 4.31 -5.77 -3.21
CA ARG A 44 3.59 -5.53 -4.47
C ARG A 44 3.13 -4.09 -4.65
N ILE A 45 2.91 -3.37 -3.55
CA ILE A 45 2.47 -1.98 -3.58
C ILE A 45 3.63 -1.08 -3.22
N LYS A 46 4.11 -1.10 -1.96
CA LYS A 46 5.04 -0.07 -1.46
C LYS A 46 6.34 -0.02 -2.26
N VAL A 47 7.07 -1.14 -2.32
CA VAL A 47 8.37 -1.22 -3.00
C VAL A 47 8.25 -0.86 -4.49
N ILE A 48 7.18 -1.32 -5.16
CA ILE A 48 6.99 -1.03 -6.58
C ILE A 48 6.59 0.43 -6.80
N THR A 49 5.74 0.99 -5.94
CA THR A 49 5.38 2.40 -5.99
C THR A 49 6.61 3.29 -5.79
N ASP A 50 7.43 3.01 -4.78
CA ASP A 50 8.65 3.78 -4.51
C ASP A 50 9.59 3.72 -5.73
N LEU A 51 9.88 2.53 -6.25
CA LEU A 51 10.73 2.33 -7.43
C LEU A 51 10.22 3.09 -8.66
N VAL A 52 8.92 3.03 -8.93
CA VAL A 52 8.32 3.68 -10.11
C VAL A 52 8.31 5.19 -9.94
N LEU A 53 7.99 5.70 -8.75
CA LEU A 53 8.02 7.13 -8.48
C LEU A 53 9.44 7.68 -8.60
N ASP A 54 10.43 7.00 -8.03
CA ASP A 54 11.84 7.38 -8.13
C ASP A 54 12.28 7.47 -9.60
N GLU A 55 11.95 6.47 -10.43
CA GLU A 55 12.31 6.49 -11.86
C GLU A 55 11.57 7.60 -12.62
N LEU A 56 10.30 7.84 -12.31
CA LEU A 56 9.53 8.91 -12.95
C LEU A 56 10.11 10.29 -12.60
N GLU A 57 10.42 10.55 -11.33
CA GLU A 57 11.02 11.80 -10.87
C GLU A 57 12.37 12.06 -11.53
N ASN A 58 13.21 11.02 -11.63
CA ASN A 58 14.48 11.09 -12.35
C ASN A 58 14.28 11.38 -13.85
N SER A 59 13.36 10.68 -14.52
CA SER A 59 13.11 10.84 -15.95
C SER A 59 12.55 12.23 -16.30
N LEU A 60 11.81 12.85 -15.38
CA LEU A 60 11.22 14.17 -15.52
C LEU A 60 12.14 15.30 -15.04
N GLY A 61 13.30 14.97 -14.46
CA GLY A 61 14.25 15.96 -13.93
C GLY A 61 13.71 16.74 -12.73
N ILE A 62 12.82 16.13 -11.94
CA ILE A 62 12.21 16.73 -10.74
C ILE A 62 12.57 15.98 -9.46
N ALA A 63 13.48 15.00 -9.53
CA ALA A 63 14.05 14.36 -8.36
C ALA A 63 14.70 15.41 -7.45
N GLY A 64 14.32 15.40 -6.17
CA GLY A 64 14.81 16.31 -5.12
C GLY A 64 16.10 15.85 -4.47
#